data_AF-A0A947QDK5-F1
#
_entry.id   AF-A0A947QDK5-F1
#
_cell.length_a   1.000
_cell.length_b   1.000
_cell.length_c   1.000
_cell.angle_alpha   90.00
_cell.angle_beta   90.00
_cell.angle_gamma   90.00
#
_symmetry.space_group_name_H-M   'P 1'
#
loop_
_entity.id
_entity.type
_entity.pdbx_description
1 polymer ?
#
loop_
_entity_poly.entity_id
_entity_poly.type
_entity_poly.pdbx_seq_one_letter_code
_entity_poly.pdbx_strand_id
1 'polypeptide(L)'
;MIRRGSFDSVGTFRFKPSIAVLMLVLAALAAGSASALSSDLVSAEISVVLGADGKAQVFYVLEWNVTSGDMSGFYFQGEAFDPVWNLERCYADLEGGVRQPLVVKNLGNGKFDVILSAGRRFSGRAFYAMNYAGDFAEAGLVGRTTSPERGELVYFDWAPVEWDESLRYRAVRLVLPVKVSGEKLSEAERASIPMLTEEHVNGQNKIDYYGSLGEGGAYYLTILFYQDSPGAFASQRLSLYFPAGYLPISVGLSERKAPPADSRPDANDGRPSTPAMPDELNAALSWRGSPAAAFAVF
;
A
#
# COMPACT_ATOMS: atom_id res chain seq x y z
N MET A 1 28.59 -88.62 -40.53
CA MET A 1 29.41 -88.27 -39.35
C MET A 1 30.08 -86.94 -39.63
N ILE A 2 29.62 -85.83 -39.03
CA ILE A 2 30.32 -84.57 -38.69
C ILE A 2 29.27 -83.64 -38.05
N ARG A 3 29.73 -82.82 -37.09
CA ARG A 3 29.09 -82.37 -35.85
C ARG A 3 27.96 -81.33 -35.98
N ARG A 4 26.93 -81.48 -35.13
CA ARG A 4 25.98 -80.42 -34.70
C ARG A 4 26.73 -79.34 -33.92
N GLY A 5 26.61 -78.08 -34.32
CA GLY A 5 27.04 -76.92 -33.55
C GLY A 5 25.98 -76.51 -32.51
N SER A 6 26.42 -76.36 -31.27
CA SER A 6 25.66 -75.81 -30.14
C SER A 6 25.40 -74.33 -30.35
N PHE A 7 24.15 -73.89 -30.18
CA PHE A 7 23.81 -72.48 -30.02
C PHE A 7 23.93 -72.13 -28.53
N ASP A 8 25.00 -71.42 -28.17
CA ASP A 8 25.19 -70.91 -26.82
C ASP A 8 24.29 -69.69 -26.57
N SER A 9 23.73 -69.63 -25.36
CA SER A 9 22.71 -68.68 -24.93
C SER A 9 23.17 -67.23 -24.96
N VAL A 10 22.36 -66.35 -25.55
CA VAL A 10 22.48 -64.89 -25.40
C VAL A 10 22.17 -64.53 -23.94
N GLY A 11 23.20 -64.15 -23.18
CA GLY A 11 23.06 -63.69 -21.80
C GLY A 11 22.24 -62.40 -21.75
N THR A 12 21.05 -62.46 -21.16
CA THR A 12 20.27 -61.27 -20.81
C THR A 12 20.99 -60.49 -19.71
N PHE A 13 21.59 -59.35 -20.06
CA PHE A 13 22.18 -58.42 -19.09
C PHE A 13 21.06 -57.70 -18.33
N ARG A 14 20.58 -58.30 -17.23
CA ARG A 14 19.64 -57.65 -16.31
C ARG A 14 20.40 -56.60 -15.49
N PHE A 15 20.37 -55.35 -15.96
CA PHE A 15 20.81 -54.20 -15.18
C PHE A 15 19.88 -54.09 -13.96
N LYS A 16 20.33 -54.57 -12.80
CA LYS A 16 19.67 -54.30 -11.51
C LYS A 16 20.21 -52.95 -11.05
N PRO A 17 19.48 -51.83 -11.19
CA PRO A 17 19.92 -50.60 -10.56
C PRO A 17 20.04 -50.90 -9.06
N SER A 18 21.25 -50.71 -8.51
CA SER A 18 21.49 -50.84 -7.08
C SER A 18 20.50 -49.92 -6.35
N ILE A 19 19.91 -50.40 -5.24
CA ILE A 19 19.05 -49.60 -4.36
C ILE A 19 19.73 -48.27 -3.98
N ALA A 20 21.07 -48.24 -3.93
CA ALA A 20 21.85 -47.03 -3.71
C ALA A 20 21.70 -45.98 -4.84
N VAL A 21 21.60 -46.40 -6.09
CA VAL A 21 21.40 -45.49 -7.25
C VAL A 21 19.98 -44.93 -7.24
N LEU A 22 18.98 -45.75 -6.88
CA LEU A 22 17.60 -45.29 -6.73
C LEU A 22 17.44 -44.30 -5.57
N MET A 23 18.09 -44.56 -4.43
CA MET A 23 18.16 -43.63 -3.29
C MET A 23 18.87 -42.32 -3.64
N LEU A 24 19.96 -42.37 -4.43
CA LEU A 24 20.69 -41.18 -4.86
C LEU A 24 19.86 -40.31 -5.83
N VAL A 25 19.10 -40.94 -6.73
CA VAL A 25 18.19 -40.25 -7.65
C VAL A 25 16.98 -39.65 -6.89
N LEU A 26 16.43 -40.36 -5.90
CA LEU A 26 15.37 -39.82 -5.03
C LEU A 26 15.87 -38.67 -4.14
N ALA A 27 17.09 -38.74 -3.63
CA ALA A 27 17.71 -37.64 -2.88
C ALA A 27 18.01 -36.42 -3.77
N ALA A 28 18.43 -36.63 -5.03
CA ALA A 28 18.64 -35.57 -6.00
C ALA A 28 17.32 -34.93 -6.49
N LEU A 29 16.22 -35.69 -6.54
CA LEU A 29 14.88 -35.18 -6.87
C LEU A 29 14.22 -34.46 -5.68
N ALA A 30 14.54 -34.84 -4.44
CA ALA A 30 14.08 -34.16 -3.22
C ALA A 30 14.90 -32.89 -2.89
N ALA A 31 16.08 -32.74 -3.49
CA ALA A 31 16.91 -31.54 -3.39
C ALA A 31 16.54 -30.44 -4.41
N GLY A 32 15.35 -30.51 -5.01
CA GLY A 32 14.75 -29.35 -5.66
C GLY A 32 14.66 -28.23 -4.64
N SER A 33 15.52 -27.23 -4.79
CA SER A 33 15.63 -26.12 -3.84
C SER A 33 14.26 -25.47 -3.69
N ALA A 34 13.60 -25.74 -2.57
CA ALA A 34 12.57 -24.84 -2.06
C ALA A 34 13.32 -23.56 -1.70
N SER A 35 13.55 -22.69 -2.68
CA SER A 35 14.10 -21.37 -2.44
C SER A 35 13.11 -20.66 -1.55
N ALA A 36 13.52 -20.35 -0.32
CA ALA A 36 12.71 -19.56 0.57
C ALA A 36 12.37 -18.24 -0.13
N LEU A 37 11.09 -17.86 -0.08
CA LEU A 37 10.64 -16.58 -0.59
C LEU A 37 11.36 -15.47 0.18
N SER A 38 11.96 -14.55 -0.54
CA SER A 38 12.46 -13.28 -0.01
C SER A 38 11.90 -12.17 -0.90
N SER A 39 11.13 -11.29 -0.27
CA SER A 39 10.47 -10.17 -0.93
C SER A 39 10.53 -8.95 -0.02
N ASP A 40 10.63 -7.78 -0.64
CA ASP A 40 10.54 -6.49 0.03
C ASP A 40 9.37 -5.68 -0.56
N LEU A 41 8.51 -5.13 0.29
CA LEU A 41 7.61 -4.04 -0.06
C LEU A 41 8.41 -2.74 -0.06
N VAL A 42 8.79 -2.29 -1.24
CA VAL A 42 9.71 -1.15 -1.43
C VAL A 42 9.02 0.17 -1.12
N SER A 43 7.80 0.37 -1.61
CA SER A 43 7.08 1.64 -1.46
C SER A 43 5.57 1.47 -1.49
N ALA A 44 4.88 2.43 -0.87
CA ALA A 44 3.43 2.54 -0.94
C ALA A 44 3.01 3.97 -1.32
N GLU A 45 2.39 4.10 -2.49
CA GLU A 45 1.77 5.35 -2.94
C GLU A 45 0.26 5.23 -2.89
N ILE A 46 -0.36 6.14 -2.15
CA ILE A 46 -1.79 6.14 -1.90
C ILE A 46 -2.37 7.46 -2.39
N SER A 47 -3.49 7.39 -3.12
CA SER A 47 -4.33 8.56 -3.41
C SER A 47 -5.72 8.32 -2.85
N VAL A 48 -6.22 9.28 -2.07
CA VAL A 48 -7.57 9.31 -1.52
C VAL A 48 -8.30 10.46 -2.19
N VAL A 49 -9.34 10.15 -2.97
CA VAL A 49 -10.18 11.14 -3.64
C VAL A 49 -11.48 11.27 -2.87
N LEU A 50 -11.61 12.34 -2.09
CA LEU A 50 -12.79 12.60 -1.26
C LEU A 50 -13.87 13.29 -2.09
N GLY A 51 -15.03 12.66 -2.16
CA GLY A 51 -16.23 13.20 -2.78
C GLY A 51 -16.96 14.19 -1.87
N ALA A 52 -17.73 15.09 -2.49
CA ALA A 52 -18.65 15.98 -1.79
C ALA A 52 -19.77 15.22 -1.05
N ASP A 53 -20.04 13.98 -1.43
CA ASP A 53 -21.01 13.10 -0.78
C ASP A 53 -20.47 12.40 0.49
N GLY A 54 -19.21 12.67 0.88
CA GLY A 54 -18.57 12.05 2.04
C GLY A 54 -18.00 10.66 1.77
N LYS A 55 -18.08 10.15 0.54
CA LYS A 55 -17.44 8.91 0.12
C LYS A 55 -16.05 9.20 -0.43
N ALA A 56 -15.17 8.21 -0.44
CA ALA A 56 -13.88 8.36 -1.07
C ALA A 56 -13.51 7.14 -1.92
N GLN A 57 -12.78 7.41 -3.00
CA GLN A 57 -12.04 6.40 -3.75
C GLN A 57 -10.60 6.36 -3.26
N VAL A 58 -10.08 5.16 -3.02
CA VAL A 58 -8.71 4.93 -2.59
C VAL A 58 -7.97 4.16 -3.68
N PHE A 59 -6.79 4.66 -4.04
CA PHE A 59 -5.90 4.06 -5.01
C PHE A 59 -4.57 3.77 -4.34
N TYR A 60 -4.12 2.53 -4.39
CA TYR A 60 -2.79 2.13 -3.98
C TYR A 60 -1.95 1.78 -5.21
N VAL A 61 -0.68 2.17 -5.18
CA VAL A 61 0.39 1.57 -5.98
C VAL A 61 1.45 1.07 -5.01
N LEU A 62 1.63 -0.24 -4.98
CA LEU A 62 2.60 -0.92 -4.11
C LEU A 62 3.73 -1.48 -4.97
N GLU A 63 4.98 -1.09 -4.68
CA GLU A 63 6.15 -1.66 -5.34
C GLU A 63 6.69 -2.83 -4.54
N TRP A 64 6.62 -4.03 -5.12
CA TRP A 64 7.20 -5.25 -4.55
C TRP A 64 8.47 -5.64 -5.30
N ASN A 65 9.47 -6.13 -4.57
CA ASN A 65 10.70 -6.68 -5.13
C ASN A 65 10.97 -8.08 -4.55
N VAL A 66 10.85 -9.11 -5.37
CA VAL A 66 11.07 -10.52 -4.98
C VAL A 66 12.48 -10.94 -5.40
N THR A 67 13.39 -11.09 -4.44
CA THR A 67 14.80 -11.40 -4.67
C THR A 67 15.10 -12.89 -4.71
N SER A 68 14.26 -13.71 -4.07
CA SER A 68 14.35 -15.18 -4.07
C SER A 68 12.96 -15.81 -4.02
N GLY A 69 12.80 -16.95 -4.71
CA GLY A 69 11.51 -17.61 -4.87
C GLY A 69 10.57 -16.86 -5.81
N ASP A 70 9.28 -17.12 -5.68
CA ASP A 70 8.23 -16.43 -6.43
C ASP A 70 7.08 -16.02 -5.50
N MET A 71 6.39 -14.95 -5.86
CA MET A 71 5.26 -14.39 -5.10
C MET A 71 4.03 -14.37 -6.01
N SER A 72 2.85 -14.55 -5.41
CA SER A 72 1.57 -14.37 -6.11
C SER A 72 0.80 -13.17 -5.61
N GLY A 73 1.09 -12.66 -4.42
CA GLY A 73 0.25 -11.70 -3.73
C GLY A 73 0.57 -11.61 -2.26
N PHE A 74 -0.25 -10.85 -1.52
CA PHE A 74 -0.06 -10.49 -0.12
C PHE A 74 -1.40 -10.39 0.60
N TYR A 75 -1.35 -10.35 1.93
CA TYR A 75 -2.52 -10.02 2.74
C TYR A 75 -2.68 -8.51 2.88
N PHE A 76 -3.91 -8.04 2.75
CA PHE A 76 -4.28 -6.65 2.98
C PHE A 76 -5.28 -6.59 4.13
N GLN A 77 -4.96 -5.84 5.18
CA GLN A 77 -5.76 -5.76 6.40
C GLN A 77 -5.53 -4.44 7.13
N GLY A 78 -6.53 -3.93 7.84
CA GLY A 78 -6.40 -2.74 8.70
C GLY A 78 -7.13 -1.52 8.17
N GLU A 79 -7.93 -1.68 7.11
CA GLU A 79 -8.82 -0.62 6.65
C GLU A 79 -9.92 -0.33 7.69
N ALA A 80 -10.30 0.94 7.81
CA ALA A 80 -11.26 1.39 8.82
C ALA A 80 -12.73 1.16 8.44
N PHE A 81 -12.99 0.65 7.23
CA PHE A 81 -14.30 0.36 6.68
C PHE A 81 -14.26 -0.87 5.77
N ASP A 82 -15.43 -1.41 5.42
CA ASP A 82 -15.54 -2.52 4.47
C ASP A 82 -15.36 -2.00 3.03
N PRO A 83 -14.27 -2.36 2.32
CA PRO A 83 -13.99 -1.81 0.99
C PRO A 83 -14.93 -2.34 -0.09
N VAL A 84 -15.39 -1.44 -0.96
CA VAL A 84 -16.05 -1.79 -2.23
C VAL A 84 -14.99 -1.79 -3.34
N TRP A 85 -14.53 -2.98 -3.72
CA TRP A 85 -13.44 -3.15 -4.69
C TRP A 85 -13.86 -2.85 -6.13
N ASN A 86 -13.03 -2.10 -6.85
CA ASN A 86 -13.12 -1.93 -8.29
C ASN A 86 -12.11 -2.84 -8.99
N LEU A 87 -12.51 -4.10 -9.20
CA LEU A 87 -11.60 -5.14 -9.71
C LEU A 87 -11.07 -4.85 -11.14
N GLU A 88 -11.79 -4.05 -11.94
CA GLU A 88 -11.31 -3.63 -13.27
C GLU A 88 -10.07 -2.73 -13.20
N ARG A 89 -9.87 -2.06 -12.08
CA ARG A 89 -8.71 -1.21 -11.79
C ARG A 89 -7.71 -1.86 -10.84
N CYS A 90 -7.88 -3.15 -10.52
CA CYS A 90 -6.95 -3.91 -9.70
C CYS A 90 -6.06 -4.80 -10.60
N TYR A 91 -4.79 -4.45 -10.73
CA TYR A 91 -3.83 -5.17 -11.57
C TYR A 91 -2.42 -5.08 -10.98
N ALA A 92 -1.51 -5.94 -11.44
CA ALA A 92 -0.08 -5.77 -11.24
C ALA A 92 0.62 -5.58 -12.58
N ASP A 93 1.48 -4.57 -12.67
CA ASP A 93 2.44 -4.45 -13.77
C ASP A 93 3.72 -5.19 -13.39
N LEU A 94 4.02 -6.26 -14.13
CA LEU A 94 5.18 -7.11 -13.96
C LEU A 94 6.30 -6.70 -14.94
N GLU A 95 7.50 -7.23 -14.73
CA GLU A 95 8.61 -7.06 -15.67
C GLU A 95 8.23 -7.47 -17.11
N GLY A 96 8.83 -6.78 -18.08
CA GLY A 96 8.53 -6.98 -19.51
C GLY A 96 7.23 -6.31 -19.99
N GLY A 97 6.62 -5.45 -19.17
CA GLY A 97 5.40 -4.72 -19.54
C GLY A 97 4.13 -5.57 -19.50
N VAL A 98 4.16 -6.67 -18.73
CA VAL A 98 3.02 -7.57 -18.60
C VAL A 98 2.09 -7.08 -17.51
N ARG A 99 0.88 -6.67 -17.88
CA ARG A 99 -0.18 -6.36 -16.91
C ARG A 99 -1.00 -7.60 -16.60
N GLN A 100 -1.11 -7.94 -15.31
CA GLN A 100 -1.86 -9.10 -14.82
C GLN A 100 -3.00 -8.62 -13.91
N PRO A 101 -4.27 -9.03 -14.16
CA PRO A 101 -5.38 -8.68 -13.27
C PRO A 101 -5.20 -9.30 -11.87
N LEU A 102 -5.69 -8.61 -10.85
CA LEU A 102 -5.75 -9.12 -9.47
C LEU A 102 -7.08 -9.81 -9.18
N VAL A 103 -7.02 -10.77 -8.27
CA VAL A 103 -8.17 -11.33 -7.56
C VAL A 103 -8.04 -10.91 -6.11
N VAL A 104 -9.11 -10.32 -5.56
CA VAL A 104 -9.17 -9.96 -4.14
C VAL A 104 -10.20 -10.86 -3.46
N LYS A 105 -9.76 -11.68 -2.52
CA LYS A 105 -10.64 -12.59 -1.76
C LYS A 105 -10.83 -12.05 -0.36
N ASN A 106 -12.08 -11.87 0.06
CA ASN A 106 -12.40 -11.55 1.44
C ASN A 106 -12.21 -12.81 2.31
N LEU A 107 -11.33 -12.72 3.31
CA LEU A 107 -11.05 -13.78 4.27
C LEU A 107 -11.81 -13.63 5.59
N GLY A 108 -12.66 -12.60 5.71
CA GLY A 108 -13.36 -12.21 6.92
C GLY A 108 -12.54 -11.25 7.80
N ASN A 109 -13.22 -10.60 8.75
CA ASN A 109 -12.61 -9.72 9.76
C ASN A 109 -11.71 -8.60 9.17
N GLY A 110 -12.14 -8.01 8.05
CA GLY A 110 -11.38 -6.95 7.37
C GLY A 110 -10.06 -7.40 6.74
N LYS A 111 -9.85 -8.71 6.57
CA LYS A 111 -8.65 -9.27 5.93
C LYS A 111 -8.96 -9.73 4.51
N PHE A 112 -8.05 -9.41 3.59
CA PHE A 112 -8.14 -9.77 2.18
C PHE A 112 -6.87 -10.46 1.70
N ASP A 113 -7.03 -11.44 0.80
CA ASP A 113 -5.94 -12.05 0.04
C ASP A 113 -5.94 -11.43 -1.37
N VAL A 114 -4.90 -10.64 -1.67
CA VAL A 114 -4.74 -9.92 -2.94
C VAL A 114 -3.71 -10.66 -3.77
N ILE A 115 -4.15 -11.34 -4.82
CA ILE A 115 -3.31 -12.23 -5.61
C ILE A 115 -3.42 -11.97 -7.11
N LEU A 116 -2.37 -12.28 -7.85
CA LEU A 116 -2.41 -12.37 -9.31
C LEU A 116 -3.43 -13.44 -9.75
N SER A 117 -4.22 -13.10 -10.76
CA SER A 117 -5.20 -14.02 -11.35
C SER A 117 -4.55 -15.23 -12.03
N ALA A 118 -5.35 -16.28 -12.24
CA ALA A 118 -4.95 -17.53 -12.90
C ALA A 118 -3.74 -18.27 -12.26
N GLY A 119 -3.48 -18.05 -10.97
CA GLY A 119 -2.36 -18.69 -10.26
C GLY A 119 -0.99 -18.21 -10.74
N ARG A 120 -0.93 -17.04 -11.40
CA ARG A 120 0.32 -16.45 -11.86
C ARG A 120 1.21 -16.11 -10.67
N ARG A 121 2.51 -16.28 -10.84
CA ARG A 121 3.54 -15.94 -9.87
C ARG A 121 4.63 -15.12 -10.56
N PHE A 122 5.37 -14.32 -9.80
CA PHE A 122 6.45 -13.48 -10.30
C PHE A 122 7.67 -13.51 -9.38
N SER A 123 8.82 -13.23 -9.97
CA SER A 123 10.07 -12.88 -9.28
C SER A 123 10.54 -11.53 -9.83
N GLY A 124 11.45 -10.84 -9.14
CA GLY A 124 11.85 -9.47 -9.51
C GLY A 124 10.81 -8.44 -9.09
N ARG A 125 10.68 -7.36 -9.85
CA ARG A 125 9.81 -6.23 -9.48
C ARG A 125 8.39 -6.33 -10.01
N ALA A 126 7.43 -5.85 -9.22
CA ALA A 126 6.05 -5.67 -9.63
C ALA A 126 5.43 -4.43 -8.98
N PHE A 127 4.54 -3.76 -9.71
CA PHE A 127 3.73 -2.65 -9.19
C PHE A 127 2.27 -3.06 -9.11
N TYR A 128 1.77 -3.27 -7.89
CA TYR A 128 0.38 -3.63 -7.64
C TYR A 128 -0.46 -2.37 -7.54
N ALA A 129 -1.31 -2.13 -8.52
CA ALA A 129 -2.35 -1.12 -8.50
C ALA A 129 -3.63 -1.72 -7.89
N MET A 130 -4.15 -1.09 -6.85
CA MET A 130 -5.42 -1.48 -6.22
C MET A 130 -6.35 -0.28 -6.14
N ASN A 131 -7.64 -0.51 -6.38
CA ASN A 131 -8.66 0.52 -6.24
C ASN A 131 -9.90 -0.03 -5.52
N TYR A 132 -10.37 0.76 -4.56
CA TYR A 132 -11.60 0.50 -3.84
C TYR A 132 -12.23 1.82 -3.38
N ALA A 133 -13.47 1.76 -2.92
CA ALA A 133 -14.17 2.90 -2.36
C ALA A 133 -14.76 2.58 -0.99
N GLY A 134 -15.06 3.62 -0.22
CA GLY A 134 -15.75 3.53 1.06
C GLY A 134 -16.53 4.78 1.39
N ASP A 135 -17.46 4.66 2.33
CA ASP A 135 -18.19 5.80 2.88
C ASP A 135 -17.44 6.34 4.11
N PHE A 136 -16.63 7.38 3.89
CA PHE A 136 -15.79 7.96 4.95
C PHE A 136 -16.63 8.70 5.99
N ALA A 137 -17.77 9.26 5.60
CA ALA A 137 -18.70 9.91 6.50
C ALA A 137 -19.42 8.89 7.40
N GLU A 138 -19.94 7.81 6.84
CA GLU A 138 -20.58 6.72 7.60
C GLU A 138 -19.58 6.04 8.54
N ALA A 139 -18.34 5.83 8.09
CA ALA A 139 -17.26 5.28 8.90
C ALA A 139 -16.74 6.26 9.99
N GLY A 140 -17.24 7.50 10.03
CA GLY A 140 -16.84 8.51 11.00
C GLY A 140 -15.42 9.04 10.82
N LEU A 141 -14.84 8.85 9.63
CA LEU A 141 -13.51 9.33 9.22
C LEU A 141 -13.57 10.77 8.71
N VAL A 142 -14.73 11.20 8.22
CA VAL A 142 -15.03 12.60 7.92
C VAL A 142 -16.29 13.01 8.68
N GLY A 143 -16.25 14.15 9.35
CA GLY A 143 -17.35 14.58 10.19
C GLY A 143 -17.22 16.02 10.65
N ARG A 144 -18.16 16.47 11.49
CA ARG A 144 -18.14 17.80 12.11
C ARG A 144 -17.60 17.73 13.53
N THR A 145 -16.94 18.79 13.95
CA THR A 145 -16.54 18.99 15.33
C THR A 145 -16.48 20.49 15.65
N THR A 146 -16.47 20.84 16.92
CA THR A 146 -16.38 22.24 17.37
C THR A 146 -15.13 22.43 18.21
N SER A 147 -14.36 23.45 17.86
CA SER A 147 -13.24 23.95 18.66
C SER A 147 -13.67 25.19 19.45
N PRO A 148 -13.37 25.29 20.76
CA PRO A 148 -13.62 26.51 21.52
C PRO A 148 -12.93 27.76 20.93
N GLU A 149 -11.79 27.57 20.28
CA GLU A 149 -10.98 28.67 19.72
C GLU A 149 -11.25 28.91 18.24
N ARG A 150 -11.59 27.87 17.48
CA ARG A 150 -11.71 27.91 16.00
C ARG A 150 -13.14 27.79 15.49
N GLY A 151 -14.11 27.53 16.36
CA GLY A 151 -15.51 27.36 16.00
C GLY A 151 -15.79 26.03 15.31
N GLU A 152 -16.74 26.03 14.38
CA GLU A 152 -17.20 24.85 13.65
C GLU A 152 -16.17 24.39 12.60
N LEU A 153 -15.80 23.12 12.69
CA LEU A 153 -14.80 22.47 11.84
C LEU A 153 -15.37 21.22 11.18
N VAL A 154 -14.84 20.88 10.01
CA VAL A 154 -14.91 19.55 9.42
C VAL A 154 -13.57 18.86 9.63
N TYR A 155 -13.61 17.65 10.20
CA TYR A 155 -12.41 16.84 10.38
C TYR A 155 -12.28 15.79 9.27
N PHE A 156 -11.05 15.42 8.96
CA PHE A 156 -10.65 14.21 8.22
C PHE A 156 -9.68 13.44 9.11
N ASP A 157 -9.97 12.18 9.41
CA ASP A 157 -9.23 11.35 10.36
C ASP A 157 -9.13 9.91 9.83
N TRP A 158 -8.07 9.62 9.09
CA TRP A 158 -7.86 8.32 8.43
C TRP A 158 -6.37 7.98 8.36
N ALA A 159 -6.06 6.68 8.30
CA ALA A 159 -4.70 6.18 8.13
C ALA A 159 -4.68 5.08 7.04
N PRO A 160 -3.63 5.02 6.20
CA PRO A 160 -3.43 3.87 5.33
C PRO A 160 -3.11 2.62 6.15
N VAL A 161 -3.36 1.44 5.55
CA VAL A 161 -2.91 0.15 6.09
C VAL A 161 -1.44 0.18 6.49
N GLU A 162 -1.15 -0.39 7.67
CA GLU A 162 0.19 -0.60 8.20
C GLU A 162 0.78 -1.89 7.64
N TRP A 163 2.07 -1.84 7.28
CA TRP A 163 2.79 -2.97 6.70
C TRP A 163 3.73 -3.57 7.72
N ASP A 164 3.88 -4.89 7.72
CA ASP A 164 4.86 -5.60 8.55
C ASP A 164 6.30 -5.45 8.04
N GLU A 165 6.48 -4.83 6.87
CA GLU A 165 7.76 -4.49 6.29
C GLU A 165 8.08 -2.99 6.41
N SER A 166 9.36 -2.66 6.55
CA SER A 166 9.84 -1.29 6.40
C SER A 166 9.78 -0.85 4.94
N LEU A 167 9.38 0.39 4.68
CA LEU A 167 9.32 0.93 3.32
C LEU A 167 10.49 1.86 3.08
N ARG A 168 10.88 2.04 1.82
CA ARG A 168 11.78 3.12 1.40
C ARG A 168 11.08 4.48 1.48
N TYR A 169 9.82 4.53 1.08
CA TYR A 169 8.98 5.71 1.26
C TYR A 169 7.50 5.35 1.26
N ARG A 170 6.70 6.24 1.83
CA ARG A 170 5.24 6.21 1.75
C ARG A 170 4.72 7.60 1.43
N ALA A 171 3.76 7.68 0.49
CA ALA A 171 3.14 8.94 0.10
C ALA A 171 1.62 8.79 0.11
N VAL A 172 0.92 9.68 0.80
CA VAL A 172 -0.54 9.80 0.73
C VAL A 172 -0.90 11.12 0.07
N ARG A 173 -1.71 11.06 -0.98
CA ARG A 173 -2.27 12.23 -1.69
C ARG A 173 -3.75 12.32 -1.37
N LEU A 174 -4.15 13.29 -0.57
CA LEU A 174 -5.56 13.58 -0.29
C LEU A 174 -6.07 14.62 -1.29
N VAL A 175 -6.89 14.18 -2.24
CA VAL A 175 -7.59 15.06 -3.19
C VAL A 175 -8.92 15.46 -2.58
N LEU A 176 -9.07 16.75 -2.31
CA LEU A 176 -10.26 17.35 -1.70
C LEU A 176 -11.22 17.86 -2.79
N PRO A 177 -12.53 17.93 -2.51
CA PRO A 177 -13.52 18.48 -3.44
C PRO A 177 -13.47 20.02 -3.50
N VAL A 178 -12.29 20.62 -3.48
CA VAL A 178 -12.06 22.08 -3.50
C VAL A 178 -11.35 22.43 -4.80
N LYS A 179 -11.96 23.28 -5.64
CA LYS A 179 -11.35 23.71 -6.90
C LYS A 179 -10.20 24.68 -6.65
N VAL A 180 -9.16 24.57 -7.47
CA VAL A 180 -7.98 25.44 -7.44
C VAL A 180 -7.65 25.96 -8.83
N SER A 181 -6.79 26.97 -8.89
CA SER A 181 -6.48 27.71 -10.13
C SER A 181 -5.78 26.87 -11.21
N GLY A 182 -5.06 25.81 -10.82
CA GLY A 182 -4.33 24.95 -11.74
C GLY A 182 -3.50 23.89 -11.02
N GLU A 183 -2.66 23.17 -11.77
CA GLU A 183 -1.75 22.16 -11.22
C GLU A 183 -0.77 22.76 -10.20
N LYS A 184 -0.23 23.95 -10.50
CA LYS A 184 0.66 24.68 -9.59
C LYS A 184 -0.11 25.80 -8.91
N LEU A 185 -0.16 25.76 -7.59
CA LEU A 185 -0.78 26.82 -6.79
C LEU A 185 0.17 28.01 -6.67
N SER A 186 -0.39 29.21 -6.76
CA SER A 186 0.35 30.43 -6.38
C SER A 186 0.66 30.42 -4.88
N GLU A 187 1.66 31.20 -4.46
CA GLU A 187 1.99 31.35 -3.04
C GLU A 187 0.80 31.89 -2.23
N ALA A 188 0.07 32.86 -2.78
CA ALA A 188 -1.11 33.43 -2.16
C ALA A 188 -2.24 32.39 -2.00
N GLU A 189 -2.48 31.57 -3.03
CA GLU A 189 -3.48 30.50 -2.96
C GLU A 189 -3.07 29.44 -1.93
N ARG A 190 -1.80 29.02 -1.91
CA ARG A 190 -1.27 28.08 -0.92
C ARG A 190 -1.40 28.61 0.51
N ALA A 191 -1.08 29.88 0.74
CA ALA A 191 -1.20 30.52 2.04
C ALA A 191 -2.65 30.68 2.51
N SER A 192 -3.61 30.65 1.58
CA SER A 192 -5.04 30.75 1.89
C SER A 192 -5.68 29.43 2.32
N ILE A 193 -4.99 28.29 2.19
CA ILE A 193 -5.51 26.98 2.56
C ILE A 193 -5.62 26.90 4.09
N PRO A 194 -6.83 26.84 4.67
CA PRO A 194 -7.03 26.92 6.11
C PRO A 194 -6.96 25.53 6.77
N MET A 195 -6.00 24.70 6.37
CA MET A 195 -5.84 23.36 6.94
C MET A 195 -5.17 23.47 8.32
N LEU A 196 -5.80 22.87 9.31
CA LEU A 196 -5.23 22.62 10.63
C LEU A 196 -4.88 21.14 10.75
N THR A 197 -3.87 20.81 11.53
CA THR A 197 -3.48 19.42 11.79
C THR A 197 -3.08 19.25 13.25
N GLU A 198 -3.15 18.02 13.73
CA GLU A 198 -2.47 17.64 14.97
C GLU A 198 -0.93 17.73 14.81
N GLU A 199 -0.21 17.87 15.93
CA GLU A 199 1.25 18.01 15.94
C GLU A 199 1.96 16.82 15.27
N HIS A 200 1.48 15.61 15.53
CA HIS A 200 2.06 14.39 14.97
C HIS A 200 2.02 14.36 13.44
N VAL A 201 1.00 14.96 12.81
CA VAL A 201 0.89 14.99 11.35
C VAL A 201 2.06 15.77 10.75
N ASN A 202 2.37 16.96 11.28
CA ASN A 202 3.51 17.76 10.82
C ASN A 202 4.85 17.13 11.20
N GLY A 203 4.94 16.53 12.39
CA GLY A 203 6.17 15.89 12.86
C GLY A 203 6.55 14.65 12.06
N GLN A 204 5.56 13.94 11.50
CA GLN A 204 5.77 12.69 10.79
C GLN A 204 5.77 12.83 9.26
N ASN A 205 5.40 13.99 8.71
CA ASN A 205 5.22 14.14 7.26
C ASN A 205 5.90 15.39 6.71
N LYS A 206 6.49 15.26 5.52
CA LYS A 206 6.74 16.40 4.63
C LYS A 206 5.44 16.67 3.87
N ILE A 207 4.93 17.90 3.95
CA ILE A 207 3.61 18.27 3.41
C ILE A 207 3.77 19.23 2.23
N ASP A 208 3.05 18.98 1.14
CA ASP A 208 2.98 19.88 -0.03
C ASP A 208 1.55 19.98 -0.59
N TYR A 209 1.30 21.02 -1.39
CA TYR A 209 -0.02 21.34 -1.95
C TYR A 209 0.08 21.64 -3.45
N TYR A 210 -0.79 21.01 -4.24
CA TYR A 210 -0.89 21.22 -5.68
C TYR A 210 -2.31 20.90 -6.18
N GLY A 211 -2.60 21.19 -7.44
CA GLY A 211 -3.86 20.81 -8.09
C GLY A 211 -3.74 19.48 -8.82
N SER A 212 -4.66 18.55 -8.60
CA SER A 212 -4.85 17.36 -9.43
C SER A 212 -5.97 17.60 -10.44
N LEU A 213 -5.74 17.22 -11.70
CA LEU A 213 -6.75 17.31 -12.74
C LEU A 213 -7.88 16.31 -12.45
N GLY A 214 -9.10 16.79 -12.28
CA GLY A 214 -10.30 15.96 -12.16
C GLY A 214 -11.13 15.95 -13.43
N GLU A 215 -12.30 15.30 -13.35
CA GLU A 215 -13.25 15.25 -14.46
C GLU A 215 -13.71 16.65 -14.89
N GLY A 216 -13.93 16.81 -16.19
CA GLY A 216 -14.37 18.07 -16.79
C GLY A 216 -13.26 19.14 -16.90
N GLY A 217 -12.01 18.79 -16.64
CA GLY A 217 -10.85 19.66 -16.86
C GLY A 217 -10.57 20.66 -15.74
N ALA A 218 -11.27 20.56 -14.61
CA ALA A 218 -11.00 21.36 -13.42
C ALA A 218 -9.87 20.77 -12.57
N TYR A 219 -9.12 21.62 -11.87
CA TYR A 219 -8.13 21.18 -10.89
C TYR A 219 -8.71 21.20 -9.48
N TYR A 220 -8.39 20.18 -8.70
CA TYR A 220 -8.83 19.99 -7.32
C TYR A 220 -7.63 19.97 -6.37
N LEU A 221 -7.79 20.60 -5.20
CA LEU A 221 -6.75 20.71 -4.19
C LEU A 221 -6.30 19.32 -3.74
N THR A 222 -5.00 19.07 -3.88
CA THR A 222 -4.33 17.87 -3.42
C THR A 222 -3.33 18.23 -2.34
N ILE A 223 -3.36 17.47 -1.25
CA ILE A 223 -2.43 17.59 -0.13
C ILE A 223 -1.59 16.31 -0.10
N LEU A 224 -0.28 16.46 -0.28
CA LEU A 224 0.68 15.37 -0.20
C LEU A 224 1.22 15.26 1.22
N PHE A 225 1.18 14.06 1.79
CA PHE A 225 1.83 13.67 3.03
C PHE A 225 2.88 12.61 2.73
N TYR A 226 4.16 12.98 2.84
CA TYR A 226 5.29 12.12 2.50
C TYR A 226 6.07 11.70 3.74
N GLN A 227 6.29 10.40 3.88
CA GLN A 227 7.18 9.78 4.85
C GLN A 227 8.39 9.17 4.17
N ASP A 228 9.57 9.50 4.70
CA ASP A 228 10.84 8.96 4.26
C ASP A 228 11.21 7.76 5.13
N SER A 229 11.47 6.62 4.51
CA SER A 229 11.92 5.38 5.18
C SER A 229 11.10 4.96 6.43
N PRO A 230 9.75 4.89 6.39
CA PRO A 230 8.98 4.47 7.55
C PRO A 230 9.29 3.00 7.91
N GLY A 231 9.46 2.73 9.20
CA GLY A 231 9.73 1.38 9.69
C GLY A 231 8.52 0.44 9.58
N ALA A 232 8.75 -0.85 9.85
CA ALA A 232 7.67 -1.83 9.97
C ALA A 232 6.63 -1.38 11.01
N PHE A 233 5.35 -1.56 10.69
CA PHE A 233 4.17 -1.15 11.45
C PHE A 233 4.10 0.35 11.75
N ALA A 234 4.86 1.19 11.03
CA ALA A 234 4.75 2.62 11.20
C ALA A 234 3.40 3.13 10.69
N SER A 235 2.71 3.93 11.51
CA SER A 235 1.45 4.55 11.15
C SER A 235 1.64 5.84 10.33
N GLN A 236 0.60 6.24 9.62
CA GLN A 236 0.49 7.55 8.97
C GLN A 236 -0.94 8.07 9.13
N ARG A 237 -1.40 8.15 10.39
CA ARG A 237 -2.70 8.74 10.70
C ARG A 237 -2.69 10.22 10.35
N LEU A 238 -3.66 10.62 9.53
CA LEU A 238 -3.88 11.99 9.10
C LEU A 238 -5.09 12.53 9.85
N SER A 239 -4.85 13.31 10.89
CA SER A 239 -5.88 14.04 11.64
C SER A 239 -5.84 15.52 11.25
N LEU A 240 -6.74 15.88 10.34
CA LEU A 240 -6.82 17.19 9.68
C LEU A 240 -8.15 17.86 10.02
N TYR A 241 -8.15 19.19 10.04
CA TYR A 241 -9.37 19.97 10.25
C TYR A 241 -9.43 21.16 9.31
N PHE A 242 -10.64 21.48 8.86
CA PHE A 242 -10.94 22.60 7.98
C PHE A 242 -12.12 23.40 8.55
N PRO A 243 -12.22 24.72 8.32
CA PRO A 243 -13.44 25.47 8.64
C PRO A 243 -14.67 24.82 7.98
N ALA A 244 -15.80 24.78 8.68
CA ALA A 244 -16.98 24.03 8.21
C ALA A 244 -17.50 24.43 6.81
N GLY A 245 -17.28 25.68 6.39
CA GLY A 245 -17.65 26.17 5.06
C GLY A 245 -16.60 25.98 3.95
N TYR A 246 -15.42 25.43 4.28
CA TYR A 246 -14.33 25.29 3.32
C TYR A 246 -14.50 24.07 2.40
N LEU A 247 -14.90 22.93 2.95
CA LEU A 247 -15.17 21.73 2.17
C LEU A 247 -16.64 21.71 1.72
N PRO A 248 -16.94 21.63 0.41
CA PRO A 248 -18.31 21.62 -0.09
C PRO A 248 -18.95 20.22 0.05
N ILE A 249 -19.00 19.70 1.28
CA ILE A 249 -19.60 18.39 1.57
C ILE A 249 -21.12 18.56 1.74
N SER A 250 -21.89 17.83 0.94
CA SER A 250 -23.35 17.94 0.84
C SER A 250 -24.11 16.93 1.71
N VAL A 251 -23.43 15.94 2.29
CA VAL A 251 -24.06 14.94 3.17
C VAL A 251 -24.21 15.44 4.61
N GLY A 252 -25.19 14.91 5.34
CA GLY A 252 -25.30 15.10 6.79
C GLY A 252 -24.12 14.43 7.49
N LEU A 253 -23.16 15.22 7.93
CA LEU A 253 -21.97 14.74 8.64
C LEU A 253 -22.27 14.47 10.11
N SER A 254 -21.82 13.31 10.60
CA SER A 254 -21.86 12.97 12.02
C SER A 254 -21.03 13.97 12.84
N GLU A 255 -21.51 14.30 14.04
CA GLU A 255 -20.80 15.18 14.97
C GLU A 255 -19.94 14.36 15.93
N ARG A 256 -18.65 14.73 16.04
CA ARG A 256 -17.75 14.26 17.07
C ARG A 256 -17.55 15.36 18.10
N LYS A 257 -17.86 15.08 19.36
CA LYS A 257 -17.49 15.99 20.46
C LYS A 257 -15.98 16.00 20.60
N ALA A 258 -15.36 17.19 20.57
CA ALA A 258 -13.93 17.32 20.79
C ALA A 258 -13.53 16.65 22.12
N PRO A 259 -12.42 15.92 22.18
CA PRO A 259 -11.90 15.45 23.45
C PRO A 259 -11.60 16.66 24.36
N PRO A 260 -11.76 16.54 25.69
CA PRO A 260 -11.43 17.61 26.61
C PRO A 260 -9.96 18.03 26.44
N ALA A 261 -9.67 19.33 26.50
CA ALA A 261 -8.31 19.86 26.36
C ALA A 261 -7.29 19.32 27.40
N ASP A 262 -7.76 18.64 28.45
CA ASP A 262 -6.96 18.14 29.58
C ASP A 262 -6.63 16.65 29.55
N SER A 263 -6.97 15.89 28.49
CA SER A 263 -6.48 14.51 28.37
C SER A 263 -5.02 14.49 27.93
N ARG A 264 -4.11 14.75 28.89
CA ARG A 264 -2.73 14.26 28.79
C ARG A 264 -2.80 12.75 28.57
N PRO A 265 -2.03 12.18 27.62
CA PRO A 265 -1.87 10.74 27.59
C PRO A 265 -1.17 10.35 28.90
N ASP A 266 -1.86 9.59 29.74
CA ASP A 266 -1.24 8.96 30.90
C ASP A 266 -0.05 8.15 30.37
N ALA A 267 1.16 8.58 30.75
CA ALA A 267 2.43 8.00 30.35
C ALA A 267 2.70 6.66 31.06
N ASN A 268 1.68 5.80 31.15
CA ASN A 268 1.77 4.52 31.82
C ASN A 268 0.98 3.44 31.07
N ASP A 269 1.26 3.28 29.79
CA ASP A 269 0.97 2.02 29.08
C ASP A 269 2.29 1.25 29.03
N GLY A 270 2.39 0.19 29.85
CA GLY A 270 3.62 -0.53 30.21
C GLY A 270 4.30 -1.28 29.06
N ARG A 271 4.71 -0.57 28.02
CA ARG A 271 5.54 -1.12 26.93
C ARG A 271 7.01 -1.10 27.36
N PRO A 272 7.74 -2.22 27.18
CA PRO A 272 9.17 -2.23 27.43
C PRO A 272 9.88 -1.32 26.42
N SER A 273 10.69 -0.40 26.95
CA SER A 273 11.52 0.53 26.19
C SER A 273 12.48 -0.21 25.26
N THR A 274 12.37 0.05 23.95
CA THR A 274 13.29 -0.42 22.93
C THR A 274 14.65 0.29 23.07
N PRO A 275 15.79 -0.42 22.92
CA PRO A 275 17.12 0.20 23.04
C PRO A 275 17.41 1.11 21.84
N ALA A 276 18.03 2.26 22.12
CA ALA A 276 18.51 3.20 21.10
C ALA A 276 19.55 2.53 20.18
N MET A 277 19.37 2.64 18.86
CA MET A 277 20.39 2.33 17.86
C MET A 277 21.24 3.57 17.54
N PRO A 278 22.54 3.42 17.24
CA PRO A 278 23.47 4.55 17.14
C PRO A 278 23.47 5.28 15.78
N ASP A 279 23.87 6.55 15.87
CA ASP A 279 23.92 7.61 14.85
C ASP A 279 24.98 7.43 13.74
N GLU A 280 24.92 6.39 12.91
CA GLU A 280 25.79 6.34 11.71
C GLU A 280 25.11 5.72 10.48
N LEU A 281 24.24 6.48 9.81
CA LEU A 281 23.96 6.25 8.38
C LEU A 281 23.35 7.49 7.71
N ASN A 282 24.07 8.61 7.79
CA ASN A 282 23.69 9.86 7.13
C ASN A 282 24.80 10.32 6.17
N ALA A 283 24.89 9.67 5.02
CA ALA A 283 25.57 10.25 3.86
C ALA A 283 25.16 9.54 2.56
N ALA A 284 24.79 10.36 1.58
CA ALA A 284 24.63 10.04 0.15
C ALA A 284 23.29 9.44 -0.31
N LEU A 285 22.28 10.31 -0.46
CA LEU A 285 21.30 10.15 -1.55
C LEU A 285 21.05 11.51 -2.22
N SER A 286 21.87 11.79 -3.23
CA SER A 286 21.68 12.89 -4.18
C SER A 286 20.49 12.58 -5.09
N TRP A 287 19.53 13.50 -5.13
CA TRP A 287 18.35 13.45 -5.96
C TRP A 287 18.69 13.49 -7.45
N ARG A 288 18.29 12.45 -8.20
CA ARG A 288 18.02 12.53 -9.64
C ARG A 288 16.89 11.60 -10.05
N GLY A 289 15.80 12.22 -10.50
CA GLY A 289 14.98 11.81 -11.64
C GLY A 289 14.19 10.51 -11.53
N SER A 290 12.88 10.63 -11.31
CA SER A 290 11.92 9.70 -11.90
C SER A 290 10.69 10.48 -12.38
N PRO A 291 10.14 10.15 -13.56
CA PRO A 291 9.15 10.96 -14.24
C PRO A 291 7.77 10.81 -13.59
N ALA A 292 7.11 11.95 -13.40
CA ALA A 292 5.69 12.03 -13.16
C ALA A 292 4.95 11.36 -14.34
N ALA A 293 4.33 10.21 -14.09
CA ALA A 293 3.21 9.76 -14.91
C ALA A 293 1.95 10.42 -14.34
N ALA A 294 1.52 11.48 -15.01
CA ALA A 294 0.19 12.04 -14.83
C ALA A 294 -0.83 10.95 -15.18
N PHE A 295 -1.44 10.35 -14.17
CA PHE A 295 -2.64 9.56 -14.38
C PHE A 295 -3.81 10.53 -14.53
N ALA A 296 -4.41 10.55 -15.71
CA ALA A 296 -5.73 11.13 -15.90
C ALA A 296 -6.69 10.40 -14.95
N VAL A 297 -7.21 11.15 -13.98
CA VAL A 297 -8.19 10.64 -13.02
C VAL A 297 -9.52 10.47 -13.74
N PHE A 298 -10.07 9.27 -13.60
CA PHE A 298 -11.33 8.81 -14.18
C PHE A 298 -12.52 9.00 -13.23
#